data_AF-A0A6B9F9E9-F1
#
_entry.id   AF-A0A6B9F9E9-F1
#
_cell.length_a   1.000
_cell.length_b   1.000
_cell.length_c   1.000
_cell.angle_alpha   90.00
_cell.angle_beta   90.00
_cell.angle_gamma   90.00
#
_symmetry.space_group_name_H-M   'P 1'
#
loop_
_entity.id
_entity.type
_entity.pdbx_description
1 polymer ?
#
loop_
_entity_poly.entity_id
_entity_poly.type
_entity_poly.pdbx_seq_one_letter_code
_entity_poly.pdbx_strand_id
1 'polypeptide(L)' 'MPITEFQCPRCGSAVKMGLPRGSTVKSVTAAERPAAEDERWKARSLVCRNDHEFYVLFEW' A
#
# COMPACT_ATOMS: atom_id res chain seq x y z
N MET A 1 6.13 14.63 2.21
CA MET A 1 5.89 13.27 1.68
C MET A 1 4.97 13.39 0.47
N PRO A 2 5.36 12.92 -0.73
CA PRO A 2 4.43 12.86 -1.86
C PRO A 2 3.22 12.00 -1.52
N ILE A 3 2.02 12.44 -1.94
CA ILE A 3 0.78 11.67 -1.82
C ILE A 3 0.63 10.86 -3.10
N THR A 4 0.57 9.54 -2.96
CA THR A 4 0.34 8.60 -4.06
C THR A 4 -1.07 8.02 -3.94
N GLU A 5 -1.72 7.80 -5.08
CA GLU A 5 -3.04 7.19 -5.15
C GLU A 5 -2.92 5.70 -5.48
N PHE A 6 -3.65 4.88 -4.74
CA PHE A 6 -3.73 3.43 -4.88
C PHE A 6 -5.15 3.01 -5.15
N GLN A 7 -5.32 2.03 -6.03
CA GLN A 7 -6.62 1.41 -6.28
C GLN A 7 -6.81 0.22 -5.36
N CYS A 8 -7.94 0.15 -4.67
CA CYS A 8 -8.32 -1.00 -3.87
C CYS A 8 -8.41 -2.25 -4.77
N PRO A 9 -7.65 -3.33 -4.51
CA PRO A 9 -7.70 -4.54 -5.34
C PRO A 9 -9.06 -5.24 -5.35
N ARG A 10 -9.93 -4.98 -4.36
CA ARG A 10 -11.26 -5.60 -4.25
C ARG A 10 -12.33 -4.89 -5.07
N CYS A 11 -12.31 -3.56 -5.11
CA CYS A 11 -13.44 -2.76 -5.63
C CYS A 11 -13.03 -1.61 -6.55
N GLY A 12 -11.73 -1.38 -6.76
CA GLY A 12 -11.23 -0.30 -7.60
C GLY A 12 -11.42 1.11 -7.02
N SER A 13 -11.80 1.26 -5.74
CA SER A 13 -11.87 2.58 -5.11
C SER A 13 -10.47 3.16 -4.94
N ALA A 14 -10.30 4.41 -5.33
CA ALA A 14 -9.08 5.18 -5.11
C ALA A 14 -8.88 5.51 -3.61
N VAL A 15 -7.65 5.35 -3.12
CA VAL A 15 -7.21 5.66 -1.76
C VAL A 15 -5.87 6.37 -1.82
N LYS A 16 -5.73 7.46 -1.07
CA LYS A 16 -4.51 8.27 -1.06
C LYS A 16 -3.65 7.92 0.15
N MET A 17 -2.35 7.83 -0.06
CA MET A 17 -1.38 7.49 0.96
C MET A 17 -0.07 8.24 0.75
N GLY A 18 0.51 8.74 1.84
CA GLY A 18 1.83 9.35 1.81
C GLY A 18 2.94 8.30 1.71
N LEU A 19 3.80 8.44 0.71
CA LEU A 19 5.00 7.61 0.54
C LEU A 19 6.27 8.43 0.83
N PRO A 20 7.33 7.82 1.41
CA PRO A 20 8.64 8.46 1.49
C PRO A 20 9.16 8.85 0.10
N ARG A 21 9.92 9.94 0.00
CA ARG A 21 10.58 10.29 -1.28
C ARG A 21 11.60 9.21 -1.63
N GLY A 22 11.64 8.81 -2.90
CA GLY A 22 12.51 7.74 -3.38
C GLY A 22 11.99 6.33 -3.12
N SER A 23 10.86 6.18 -2.41
CA SER A 23 10.28 4.86 -2.20
C SER A 23 9.67 4.29 -3.47
N THR A 24 9.77 2.97 -3.63
CA THR A 24 9.21 2.22 -4.77
C THR A 24 8.16 1.24 -4.27
N VAL A 25 6.96 1.28 -4.85
CA VAL A 25 5.89 0.33 -4.55
C VAL A 25 6.23 -1.01 -5.19
N LYS A 26 6.24 -2.06 -4.37
CA LYS A 26 6.53 -3.44 -4.80
C LYS A 26 5.25 -4.23 -5.02
N SER A 27 4.26 -4.05 -4.16
CA SER A 27 3.01 -4.82 -4.21
C SER A 27 1.84 -4.07 -3.58
N VAL A 28 0.64 -4.32 -4.10
CA VAL A 28 -0.64 -3.88 -3.55
C VAL A 28 -1.59 -5.07 -3.53
N THR A 29 -2.01 -5.53 -2.36
CA THR A 29 -2.80 -6.76 -2.21
C THR A 29 -3.86 -6.65 -1.11
N ALA A 30 -5.01 -7.29 -1.32
CA ALA A 30 -6.09 -7.41 -0.34
C ALA A 30 -6.23 -8.84 0.22
N ALA A 31 -5.23 -9.69 0.00
CA ALA A 31 -5.22 -11.07 0.48
C ALA A 31 -4.67 -11.16 1.91
N GLU A 32 -3.37 -10.97 2.06
CA GLU A 32 -2.67 -11.05 3.33
C GLU A 32 -1.54 -10.02 3.38
N ARG A 33 -1.10 -9.68 4.59
CA ARG A 33 -0.02 -8.73 4.79
C ARG A 33 1.29 -9.37 4.30
N PRO A 34 1.93 -8.82 3.24
CA PRO A 34 3.18 -9.38 2.76
C PRO A 34 4.27 -9.24 3.83
N ALA A 35 5.11 -10.27 3.95
CA ALA A 35 6.28 -10.24 4.80
C ALA A 35 7.25 -9.15 4.30
N ALA A 36 7.81 -8.37 5.22
CA ALA A 36 8.96 -7.54 4.91
C ALA A 36 10.19 -8.44 4.95
N GLU A 37 10.67 -8.85 3.77
CA GLU A 37 11.86 -9.71 3.64
C GLU A 37 13.17 -8.93 3.83
N ASP A 38 13.10 -7.61 3.81
CA ASP A 38 14.22 -6.68 3.97
C ASP A 38 13.86 -5.59 5.00
N GLU A 39 14.83 -5.08 5.75
CA GLU A 39 14.66 -3.96 6.68
C GLU A 39 14.17 -2.68 5.96
N ARG A 40 14.47 -2.55 4.67
CA ARG A 40 14.00 -1.44 3.82
C ARG A 40 12.58 -1.63 3.29
N TRP A 41 11.95 -2.77 3.55
CA TRP A 41 10.59 -3.06 3.09
C TRP A 41 9.58 -2.80 4.19
N LYS A 42 8.47 -2.15 3.83
CA LYS A 42 7.38 -1.89 4.78
C LYS A 42 6.04 -2.08 4.12
N ALA A 43 5.25 -2.93 4.74
CA ALA A 43 3.84 -3.06 4.47
C ALA A 43 3.07 -2.07 5.35
N ARG A 44 2.19 -1.28 4.74
CA ARG A 44 1.18 -0.46 5.43
C ARG A 44 -0.21 -0.91 5.01
N SER A 45 -1.11 -1.03 5.97
CA SER A 45 -2.53 -1.24 5.70
C SER A 45 -3.21 0.07 5.32
N LEU A 46 -4.18 -0.04 4.42
CA LEU A 46 -5.08 1.00 3.99
C LEU A 46 -6.50 0.44 3.99
N VAL A 47 -7.47 1.30 4.29
CA VAL A 47 -8.89 0.98 4.19
C VAL A 47 -9.50 1.88 3.13
N CYS A 48 -10.19 1.27 2.16
CA CYS A 48 -10.90 2.04 1.14
C CYS A 48 -12.25 2.57 1.64
N ARG A 49 -12.94 3.39 0.85
CA ARG A 49 -14.26 3.94 1.21
C ARG A 49 -15.36 2.88 1.37
N ASN A 50 -15.16 1.70 0.79
CA ASN A 50 -16.07 0.56 0.88
C ASN A 50 -15.64 -0.42 2.01
N ASP A 51 -14.86 0.05 2.98
CA ASP A 51 -14.41 -0.73 4.15
C ASP A 51 -13.50 -1.93 3.86
N HIS A 52 -13.03 -2.11 2.62
CA HIS A 52 -12.04 -3.14 2.33
C HIS A 52 -10.65 -2.74 2.82
N GLU A 53 -10.04 -3.56 3.66
CA GLU A 53 -8.63 -3.49 4.02
C GLU A 53 -7.75 -4.08 2.90
N PHE A 54 -6.63 -3.42 2.63
CA PHE A 54 -5.58 -3.91 1.74
C PHE A 54 -4.21 -3.36 2.18
N TYR A 55 -3.15 -3.98 1.70
CA TYR A 55 -1.77 -3.69 2.06
C TYR A 55 -1.00 -3.14 0.86
N VAL A 56 -0.20 -2.11 1.12
CA VAL A 56 0.79 -1.59 0.17
C VAL A 56 2.18 -1.89 0.73
N LEU A 57 2.95 -2.67 -0.02
CA LEU A 57 4.36 -2.95 0.24
C LEU A 57 5.21 -1.98 -0.59
N PHE A 58 6.11 -1.28 0.07
CA PHE A 58 7.07 -0.39 -0.57
C PHE A 58 8.46 -0.52 0.07
N GLU A 59 9.47 -0.25 -0.73
CA GLU A 59 10.88 -0.18 -0.35
C GLU A 59 11.33 1.30 -0.30
N TRP A 60 12.16 1.70 0.67
CA TRP A 60 12.77 3.05 0.73
C TRP A 60 14.23 3.06 1.15
#